data_AF-A0A1E7YQ02-F1
#
_entry.id   AF-A0A1E7YQ02-F1
#
_cell.length_a   1.000
_cell.length_b   1.000
_cell.length_c   1.000
_cell.angle_alpha   90.00
_cell.angle_beta   90.00
_cell.angle_gamma   90.00
#
_symmetry.space_group_name_H-M   'P 1'
#
loop_
_entity.id
_entity.type
_entity.pdbx_description
1 polymer ?
#
loop_
_entity_poly.entity_id
_entity_poly.type
_entity_poly.pdbx_seq_one_letter_code
_entity_poly.pdbx_strand_id
1 'polypeptide(L)'
;MDEFDISELSARARVILREDQGEVSTRPEPESEIDLLLNAFSKREAWIIDKLMHMHRRAKSALSLAEHAVETQLSDPAIKTIAGRALADTRSDIERYWSEITTRVHQSRRCQRDYNTSIQKLRGAQSRAQDIEKGSFWQRRKGKSGLIAALKDVAKAQEEALLQRQKILTMFDEIIQIHDQMERVVQEFVRLMDQVLKPYRVTLHTLMPAPVGESTPHMLKSQDAEQSVYS
;
A
#
# COMPACT_ATOMS: atom_id res chain seq x y z
N MET A 1 39.27 16.51 -9.53
CA MET A 1 38.29 17.28 -8.73
C MET A 1 37.14 17.53 -9.66
N ASP A 2 36.09 16.72 -9.55
CA ASP A 2 34.92 16.84 -10.42
C ASP A 2 34.15 18.10 -10.05
N GLU A 3 34.17 19.04 -10.99
CA GLU A 3 33.35 20.25 -10.96
C GLU A 3 31.90 19.80 -11.18
N PHE A 4 31.22 19.52 -10.06
CA PHE A 4 29.81 19.17 -10.01
C PHE A 4 29.04 20.27 -10.75
N ASP A 5 28.45 19.97 -11.91
CA ASP A 5 27.90 20.98 -12.82
C ASP A 5 26.61 21.59 -12.23
N ILE A 6 26.81 22.69 -11.49
CA ILE A 6 25.77 23.49 -10.83
C ILE A 6 24.73 23.99 -11.84
N SER A 7 25.13 24.11 -13.12
CA SER A 7 24.25 24.53 -14.22
C SER A 7 23.19 23.47 -14.51
N GLU A 8 23.56 22.19 -14.46
CA GLU A 8 22.66 21.06 -14.73
C GLU A 8 21.64 20.87 -13.60
N LEU A 9 22.07 20.98 -12.34
CA LEU A 9 21.16 20.97 -11.18
C LEU A 9 20.21 22.16 -11.18
N SER A 10 20.70 23.35 -11.55
CA SER A 10 19.85 24.55 -11.67
C SER A 10 18.87 24.46 -12.83
N ALA A 11 19.24 23.78 -13.93
CA ALA A 11 18.35 23.53 -15.06
C ALA A 11 17.27 22.51 -14.71
N ARG A 12 17.64 21.39 -14.07
CA ARG A 12 16.69 20.36 -13.59
C ARG A 12 15.72 20.92 -12.54
N ALA A 13 16.20 21.74 -11.61
CA ALA A 13 15.35 22.42 -10.63
C ALA A 13 14.38 23.42 -11.29
N ARG A 14 14.81 24.11 -12.35
CA ARG A 14 13.95 25.05 -13.10
C ARG A 14 12.88 24.36 -13.95
N VAL A 15 13.12 23.13 -14.41
CA VAL A 15 12.10 22.32 -15.10
C VAL A 15 11.00 21.91 -14.11
N ILE A 16 11.37 21.44 -12.91
CA ILE A 16 10.43 21.08 -11.84
C ILE A 16 9.60 22.29 -11.36
N LEU A 17 10.18 23.50 -11.37
CA LEU A 17 9.48 24.73 -10.99
C LEU A 17 8.63 25.35 -12.12
N ARG A 18 8.81 24.95 -13.38
CA ARG A 18 8.07 25.48 -14.54
C ARG A 18 6.81 24.69 -14.89
N GLU A 19 6.72 23.41 -14.50
CA GLU A 19 5.52 22.61 -14.73
C GLU A 19 4.28 23.12 -13.95
N ASP A 20 4.49 24.02 -12.99
CA ASP A 20 3.45 24.63 -12.14
C ASP A 20 2.86 25.95 -12.69
N GLN A 21 3.21 26.36 -13.92
CA GLN A 21 2.77 27.64 -14.51
C GLN A 21 1.92 27.50 -15.79
N GLY A 22 0.92 26.62 -15.77
CA GLY A 22 -0.18 26.60 -16.75
C GLY A 22 -1.33 27.51 -16.34
N GLU A 23 -1.58 28.54 -17.17
CA GLU A 23 -2.70 29.48 -17.25
C GLU A 23 -3.86 29.44 -16.23
N VAL A 24 -4.12 30.63 -15.67
CA VAL A 24 -5.25 31.00 -14.81
C VAL A 24 -6.58 30.79 -15.56
N SER A 25 -7.26 29.68 -15.24
CA SER A 25 -8.68 29.48 -15.50
C SER A 25 -9.32 29.05 -14.19
N THR A 26 -10.49 29.62 -13.86
CA THR A 26 -11.21 29.47 -12.60
C THR A 26 -11.75 28.04 -12.42
N ARG A 27 -10.86 27.09 -12.20
CA ARG A 27 -11.11 25.71 -11.80
C ARG A 27 -10.66 25.56 -10.34
N PRO A 28 -11.29 24.68 -9.54
CA PRO A 28 -10.78 24.35 -8.21
C PRO A 28 -9.30 23.95 -8.35
N GLU A 29 -8.45 24.44 -7.44
CA GLU A 29 -6.99 24.24 -7.51
C GLU A 29 -6.68 22.80 -7.93
N PRO A 30 -5.84 22.59 -8.97
CA PRO A 30 -5.42 21.25 -9.31
C PRO A 30 -4.77 20.67 -8.05
N GLU A 31 -5.32 19.57 -7.54
CA GLU A 31 -4.68 18.81 -6.46
C GLU A 31 -3.22 18.63 -6.87
N SER A 32 -2.29 19.15 -6.06
CA SER A 32 -0.85 18.99 -6.31
C SER A 32 -0.60 17.51 -6.59
N GLU A 33 0.25 17.16 -7.56
CA GLU A 33 0.53 15.74 -7.87
C GLU A 33 0.89 14.92 -6.62
N ILE A 34 1.51 15.57 -5.64
CA ILE A 34 1.81 15.02 -4.32
C ILE A 34 0.55 14.69 -3.51
N ASP A 35 -0.48 15.54 -3.55
CA ASP A 35 -1.78 15.31 -2.91
C ASP A 35 -2.57 14.20 -3.61
N LEU A 36 -2.51 14.12 -4.95
CA LEU A 36 -3.07 12.99 -5.72
C LEU A 36 -2.40 11.66 -5.31
N LEU A 37 -1.08 11.66 -5.16
CA LEU A 37 -0.32 10.51 -4.69
C LEU A 37 -0.71 10.13 -3.25
N LEU A 38 -0.77 11.09 -2.33
CA LEU A 38 -1.21 10.86 -0.94
C LEU A 38 -2.63 10.26 -0.88
N ASN A 39 -3.55 10.80 -1.67
CA ASN A 39 -4.91 10.27 -1.79
C ASN A 39 -4.93 8.83 -2.36
N ALA A 40 -4.13 8.55 -3.38
CA ALA A 40 -4.03 7.21 -3.95
C ALA A 40 -3.49 6.18 -2.94
N PHE A 41 -2.49 6.56 -2.14
CA PHE A 41 -1.96 5.72 -1.06
C PHE A 41 -3.01 5.44 0.01
N SER A 42 -3.74 6.47 0.45
CA SER A 42 -4.79 6.31 1.45
C SER A 42 -5.91 5.38 0.96
N LYS A 43 -6.31 5.49 -0.32
CA LYS A 43 -7.30 4.61 -0.94
C LYS A 43 -6.81 3.16 -1.05
N ARG A 44 -5.55 2.95 -1.47
CA ARG A 44 -4.95 1.61 -1.54
C ARG A 44 -4.85 0.97 -0.15
N GLU A 45 -4.40 1.71 0.86
CA GLU A 45 -4.35 1.24 2.24
C GLU A 45 -5.74 0.82 2.74
N ALA A 46 -6.75 1.68 2.54
CA ALA A 46 -8.11 1.40 2.97
C ALA A 46 -8.67 0.13 2.32
N TRP A 47 -8.45 -0.03 1.01
CA TRP A 47 -8.88 -1.23 0.28
C TRP A 47 -8.18 -2.51 0.78
N ILE A 48 -6.86 -2.45 1.01
CA ILE A 48 -6.10 -3.59 1.56
C ILE A 48 -6.65 -3.95 2.94
N ILE A 49 -6.82 -2.98 3.83
CA ILE A 49 -7.35 -3.21 5.18
C ILE A 49 -8.75 -3.82 5.14
N ASP A 50 -9.63 -3.36 4.25
CA ASP A 50 -10.98 -3.92 4.13
C ASP A 50 -10.94 -5.40 3.70
N LYS A 51 -10.11 -5.73 2.70
CA LYS A 51 -9.90 -7.12 2.25
C LYS A 51 -9.35 -8.01 3.37
N LEU A 52 -8.34 -7.53 4.10
CA LEU A 52 -7.76 -8.21 5.27
C LEU A 52 -8.82 -8.50 6.35
N MET A 53 -9.62 -7.50 6.69
CA MET A 53 -10.69 -7.61 7.69
C MET A 53 -11.77 -8.58 7.24
N HIS A 54 -12.17 -8.53 5.97
CA HIS A 54 -13.16 -9.44 5.40
C HIS A 54 -12.69 -10.89 5.46
N MET A 55 -11.45 -11.16 5.04
CA MET A 55 -10.88 -12.50 5.03
C MET A 55 -10.71 -13.05 6.47
N HIS A 56 -10.21 -12.25 7.40
CA HIS A 56 -10.09 -12.66 8.80
C HIS A 56 -11.46 -12.97 9.45
N ARG A 57 -12.51 -12.18 9.16
CA ARG A 57 -13.87 -12.51 9.63
C ARG A 57 -14.36 -13.83 9.05
N ARG A 58 -14.17 -14.06 7.76
CA ARG A 58 -14.55 -15.33 7.10
C ARG A 58 -13.81 -16.52 7.67
N ALA A 59 -12.51 -16.39 7.90
CA ALA A 59 -11.69 -17.41 8.52
C ALA A 59 -12.22 -17.79 9.92
N LYS A 60 -12.56 -16.79 10.74
CA LYS A 60 -13.18 -17.00 12.06
C LYS A 60 -14.54 -17.70 11.98
N SER A 61 -15.39 -17.29 11.04
CA SER A 61 -16.68 -17.96 10.82
C SER A 61 -16.51 -19.41 10.39
N ALA A 62 -15.57 -19.70 9.49
CA ALA A 62 -15.27 -21.07 9.04
C ALA A 62 -14.76 -21.94 10.18
N LEU A 63 -13.82 -21.43 11.00
CA LEU A 63 -13.33 -22.13 12.20
C LEU A 63 -14.45 -22.42 13.19
N SER A 64 -15.33 -21.45 13.46
CA SER A 64 -16.44 -21.62 14.39
C SER A 64 -17.46 -22.65 13.91
N LEU A 65 -17.77 -22.66 12.61
CA LEU A 65 -18.69 -23.66 12.04
C LEU A 65 -18.06 -25.06 12.05
N ALA A 66 -16.77 -25.15 11.73
CA ALA A 66 -16.02 -26.40 11.81
C ALA A 66 -15.97 -26.96 13.24
N GLU A 67 -15.76 -26.10 14.24
CA GLU A 67 -15.74 -26.48 15.66
C GLU A 67 -17.09 -27.08 16.06
N HIS A 68 -18.18 -26.40 15.72
CA HIS A 68 -19.53 -26.88 15.97
C HIS A 68 -19.80 -28.23 15.27
N ALA A 69 -19.39 -28.38 14.00
CA ALA A 69 -19.59 -29.61 13.25
C ALA A 69 -18.76 -30.79 13.82
N VAL A 70 -17.50 -30.54 14.21
CA VAL A 70 -16.64 -31.53 14.86
C VAL A 70 -17.22 -31.98 16.21
N GLU A 71 -17.81 -31.06 16.97
CA GLU A 71 -18.40 -31.37 18.27
C GLU A 71 -19.68 -32.18 18.15
N THR A 72 -20.57 -31.79 17.24
CA THR A 72 -21.96 -32.28 17.18
C THR A 72 -22.21 -33.39 16.17
N GLN A 73 -21.43 -33.46 15.09
CA GLN A 73 -21.71 -34.36 13.97
C GLN A 73 -20.73 -35.53 13.86
N LEU A 74 -19.48 -35.35 14.30
CA LEU A 74 -18.51 -36.44 14.28
C LEU A 74 -18.74 -37.40 15.45
N SER A 75 -19.17 -38.62 15.13
CA SER A 75 -19.34 -39.70 16.11
C SER A 75 -18.08 -40.54 16.32
N ASP A 76 -17.19 -40.59 15.33
CA ASP A 76 -15.93 -41.34 15.40
C ASP A 76 -14.87 -40.57 16.24
N PRO A 77 -14.41 -41.11 17.38
CA PRO A 77 -13.43 -40.45 18.25
C PRO A 77 -12.07 -40.20 17.58
N ALA A 78 -11.62 -41.08 16.69
CA ALA A 78 -10.34 -40.93 16.00
C ALA A 78 -10.42 -39.78 14.99
N ILE A 79 -11.49 -39.73 14.19
CA ILE A 79 -11.72 -38.65 13.23
C ILE A 79 -11.91 -37.31 13.97
N LYS A 80 -12.66 -37.31 15.07
CA LYS A 80 -12.85 -36.12 15.92
C LYS A 80 -11.54 -35.57 16.47
N THR A 81 -10.62 -36.45 16.90
CA THR A 81 -9.29 -36.05 17.37
C THR A 81 -8.46 -35.42 16.25
N ILE A 82 -8.43 -36.03 15.06
CA ILE A 82 -7.69 -35.52 13.91
C ILE A 82 -8.24 -34.16 13.45
N ALA A 83 -9.56 -34.06 13.30
CA ALA A 83 -10.23 -32.82 12.90
C ALA A 83 -10.06 -31.71 13.95
N GLY A 84 -10.18 -32.06 15.24
CA GLY A 84 -9.95 -31.12 16.34
C GLY A 84 -8.52 -30.58 16.37
N ARG A 85 -7.52 -31.42 16.08
CA ARG A 85 -6.13 -30.98 15.96
C ARG A 85 -5.93 -30.05 14.75
N ALA A 86 -6.44 -30.42 13.58
CA ALA A 86 -6.36 -29.59 12.39
C ALA A 86 -7.03 -28.21 12.61
N LEU A 87 -8.15 -28.17 13.33
CA LEU A 87 -8.82 -26.93 13.71
C LEU A 87 -7.98 -26.07 14.65
N ALA A 88 -7.37 -26.67 15.68
CA ALA A 88 -6.50 -25.96 16.60
C ALA A 88 -5.25 -25.39 15.90
N ASP A 89 -4.61 -26.20 15.05
CA ASP A 89 -3.43 -25.80 14.27
C ASP A 89 -3.79 -24.64 13.31
N THR A 90 -4.90 -24.76 12.58
CA THR A 90 -5.36 -23.70 11.66
C THR A 90 -5.72 -22.41 12.40
N ARG A 91 -6.37 -22.51 13.57
CA ARG A 91 -6.69 -21.34 14.41
C ARG A 91 -5.42 -20.62 14.82
N SER A 92 -4.42 -21.36 15.29
CA SER A 92 -3.12 -20.82 15.69
C SER A 92 -2.42 -20.12 14.52
N ASP A 93 -2.40 -20.75 13.33
CA ASP A 93 -1.80 -20.15 12.14
C ASP A 93 -2.50 -18.86 11.71
N ILE A 94 -3.84 -18.84 11.68
CA ILE A 94 -4.63 -17.63 11.35
C ILE A 94 -4.34 -16.51 12.36
N GLU A 95 -4.30 -16.80 13.66
CA GLU A 95 -4.00 -15.81 14.69
C GLU A 95 -2.57 -15.27 14.56
N ARG A 96 -1.60 -16.13 14.25
CA ARG A 96 -0.21 -15.73 13.99
C ARG A 96 -0.14 -14.77 12.80
N TYR A 97 -0.71 -15.15 11.65
CA TYR A 97 -0.72 -14.29 10.46
C TYR A 97 -1.45 -12.97 10.71
N TRP A 98 -2.58 -13.00 11.41
CA TRP A 98 -3.33 -11.80 11.74
C TRP A 98 -2.54 -10.83 12.64
N SER A 99 -1.81 -11.36 13.62
CA SER A 99 -0.93 -10.58 14.48
C SER A 99 0.21 -9.93 13.68
N GLU A 100 0.80 -10.68 12.75
CA GLU A 100 1.85 -10.16 11.86
C GLU A 100 1.31 -9.04 10.95
N ILE A 101 0.17 -9.26 10.29
CA ILE A 101 -0.53 -8.27 9.47
C ILE A 101 -0.79 -6.99 10.28
N THR A 102 -1.34 -7.13 11.49
CA THR A 102 -1.67 -5.99 12.37
C THR A 102 -0.40 -5.19 12.71
N THR A 103 0.69 -5.89 13.01
CA THR A 103 1.99 -5.28 13.30
C THR A 103 2.52 -4.51 12.09
N ARG A 104 2.49 -5.10 10.89
CA ARG A 104 2.94 -4.45 9.65
C ARG A 104 2.09 -3.24 9.28
N VAL A 105 0.76 -3.31 9.46
CA VAL A 105 -0.15 -2.17 9.25
C VAL A 105 0.21 -1.01 10.20
N HIS A 106 0.47 -1.30 11.48
CA HIS A 106 0.90 -0.27 12.42
C HIS A 106 2.26 0.35 12.06
N GLN A 107 3.21 -0.45 11.57
CA GLN A 107 4.50 0.04 11.07
C GLN A 107 4.33 0.90 9.82
N SER A 108 3.45 0.50 8.89
CA SER A 108 3.10 1.27 7.70
C SER A 108 2.56 2.65 8.07
N ARG A 109 1.61 2.72 9.00
CA ARG A 109 1.06 4.00 9.50
C ARG A 109 2.08 4.88 10.22
N ARG A 110 3.12 4.32 10.83
CA ARG A 110 4.25 5.10 11.38
C ARG A 110 5.06 5.70 10.25
N CYS A 111 5.46 4.89 9.26
CA CYS A 111 6.23 5.39 8.12
C CYS A 111 5.44 6.40 7.28
N GLN A 112 4.11 6.26 7.17
CA GLN A 112 3.25 7.25 6.51
C GLN A 112 3.30 8.62 7.22
N ARG A 113 3.37 8.64 8.55
CA ARG A 113 3.53 9.90 9.31
C ARG A 113 4.91 10.52 9.08
N ASP A 114 5.94 9.70 9.02
CA ASP A 114 7.30 10.16 8.71
C ASP A 114 7.37 10.72 7.28
N TYR A 115 6.76 10.02 6.31
CA TYR A 115 6.61 10.48 4.94
C TYR A 115 5.89 11.83 4.86
N ASN A 116 4.73 11.96 5.52
CA ASN A 116 3.99 13.23 5.56
C ASN A 116 4.82 14.36 6.18
N THR A 117 5.64 14.06 7.18
CA THR A 117 6.58 15.03 7.78
C THR A 117 7.65 15.45 6.76
N SER A 118 8.22 14.51 6.00
CA SER A 118 9.17 14.82 4.91
C SER A 118 8.52 15.65 3.80
N ILE A 119 7.26 15.39 3.45
CA ILE A 119 6.50 16.20 2.47
C ILE A 119 6.28 17.62 2.99
N GLN A 120 5.94 17.80 4.26
CA GLN A 120 5.82 19.15 4.85
C GLN A 120 7.15 19.91 4.82
N LYS A 121 8.26 19.24 5.13
CA LYS A 121 9.61 19.83 5.02
C LYS A 121 9.94 20.22 3.58
N LEU A 122 9.62 19.34 2.62
CA LEU A 122 9.82 19.57 1.19
C LEU A 122 9.06 20.83 0.75
N ARG A 123 7.77 20.93 1.07
CA ARG A 123 6.94 22.11 0.76
C ARG A 123 7.52 23.38 1.38
N GLY A 124 7.93 23.31 2.65
CA GLY A 124 8.57 24.44 3.32
C GLY A 124 9.88 24.88 2.65
N ALA A 125 10.70 23.93 2.20
CA ALA A 125 11.94 24.22 1.49
C ALA A 125 11.69 24.79 0.08
N GLN A 126 10.70 24.25 -0.64
CA GLN A 126 10.26 24.75 -1.95
C GLN A 126 9.75 26.19 -1.85
N SER A 127 8.90 26.48 -0.85
CA SER A 127 8.40 27.84 -0.62
C SER A 127 9.54 28.82 -0.35
N ARG A 128 10.51 28.46 0.51
CA ARG A 128 11.71 29.29 0.77
C ARG A 128 12.53 29.54 -0.50
N ALA A 129 12.76 28.51 -1.31
CA ALA A 129 13.48 28.64 -2.56
C ALA A 129 12.74 29.58 -3.54
N GLN A 130 11.42 29.42 -3.64
CA GLN A 130 10.56 30.21 -4.51
C GLN A 130 10.50 31.69 -4.08
N ASP A 131 10.45 31.97 -2.78
CA ASP A 131 10.46 33.34 -2.24
C ASP A 131 11.77 34.06 -2.57
N ILE A 132 12.91 33.36 -2.48
CA ILE A 132 14.22 33.92 -2.85
C ILE A 132 14.30 34.17 -4.36
N GLU A 133 13.71 33.29 -5.17
CA GLU A 133 13.69 33.42 -6.63
C GLU A 133 12.77 34.54 -7.13
N LYS A 134 11.60 34.73 -6.49
CA LYS A 134 10.64 35.81 -6.81
C LYS A 134 11.14 37.19 -6.35
N GLY A 135 12.13 37.26 -5.49
CA GLY A 135 12.73 38.52 -5.01
C GLY A 135 13.32 39.41 -6.12
N SER A 136 13.52 40.68 -5.80
CA SER A 136 14.17 41.67 -6.68
C SER A 136 15.58 41.22 -7.11
N PHE A 137 16.09 41.72 -8.23
CA PHE A 137 17.43 41.34 -8.76
C PHE A 137 18.55 41.41 -7.71
N TRP A 138 18.55 42.46 -6.88
CA TRP A 138 19.52 42.64 -5.79
C TRP A 138 19.32 41.65 -4.63
N GLN A 139 18.08 41.25 -4.34
CA GLN A 139 17.75 40.22 -3.34
C GLN A 139 18.17 38.84 -3.83
N ARG A 140 17.98 38.53 -5.12
CA ARG A 140 18.49 37.29 -5.75
C ARG A 140 20.02 37.22 -5.72
N ARG A 141 20.71 38.32 -6.00
CA ARG A 141 22.18 38.37 -6.01
C ARG A 141 22.79 38.23 -4.61
N LYS A 142 22.20 38.86 -3.58
CA LYS A 142 22.58 38.66 -2.17
C LYS A 142 22.15 37.28 -1.63
N GLY A 143 21.01 36.78 -2.11
CA GLY A 143 20.41 35.52 -1.68
C GLY A 143 20.95 34.27 -2.37
N LYS A 144 21.95 34.37 -3.26
CA LYS A 144 22.44 33.23 -4.05
C LYS A 144 22.92 32.06 -3.19
N SER A 145 23.63 32.34 -2.09
CA SER A 145 24.04 31.30 -1.12
C SER A 145 22.84 30.69 -0.39
N GLY A 146 21.85 31.51 -0.01
CA GLY A 146 20.60 31.06 0.60
C GLY A 146 19.73 30.22 -0.34
N LEU A 147 19.68 30.56 -1.63
CA LEU A 147 18.99 29.77 -2.66
C LEU A 147 19.64 28.40 -2.83
N ILE A 148 20.97 28.34 -2.88
CA ILE A 148 21.70 27.06 -2.96
C ILE A 148 21.42 26.20 -1.73
N ALA A 149 21.40 26.80 -0.52
CA ALA A 149 21.05 26.09 0.69
C ALA A 149 19.60 25.57 0.66
N ALA A 150 18.64 26.39 0.23
CA ALA A 150 17.24 26.00 0.11
C ALA A 150 17.05 24.88 -0.94
N LEU A 151 17.74 24.92 -2.07
CA LEU A 151 17.69 23.85 -3.08
C LEU A 151 18.31 22.54 -2.56
N LYS A 152 19.38 22.62 -1.76
CA LYS A 152 19.94 21.43 -1.08
C LYS A 152 18.93 20.84 -0.09
N ASP A 153 18.22 21.69 0.68
CA ASP A 153 17.15 21.23 1.57
C ASP A 153 16.01 20.56 0.81
N VAL A 154 15.61 21.11 -0.34
CA VAL A 154 14.59 20.52 -1.24
C VAL A 154 15.04 19.13 -1.70
N ALA A 155 16.25 19.02 -2.24
CA ALA A 155 16.78 17.76 -2.74
C ALA A 155 16.84 16.69 -1.63
N LYS A 156 17.31 17.07 -0.44
CA LYS A 156 17.38 16.17 0.72
C LYS A 156 15.98 15.75 1.19
N ALA A 157 15.05 16.68 1.31
CA ALA A 157 13.67 16.36 1.73
C ALA A 157 12.95 15.47 0.71
N GLN A 158 13.23 15.67 -0.58
CA GLN A 158 12.72 14.83 -1.66
C GLN A 158 13.28 13.42 -1.59
N GLU A 159 14.60 13.25 -1.38
CA GLU A 159 15.23 11.95 -1.19
C GLU A 159 14.64 11.20 0.02
N GLU A 160 14.53 11.88 1.18
CA GLU A 160 13.91 11.32 2.37
C GLU A 160 12.45 10.88 2.12
N ALA A 161 11.67 11.70 1.41
CA ALA A 161 10.29 11.37 1.06
C ALA A 161 10.19 10.15 0.13
N LEU A 162 11.08 10.04 -0.87
CA LEU A 162 11.11 8.90 -1.79
C LEU A 162 11.50 7.61 -1.07
N LEU A 163 12.50 7.65 -0.19
CA LEU A 163 12.91 6.51 0.62
C LEU A 163 11.77 6.02 1.53
N GLN A 164 11.07 6.93 2.20
CA GLN A 164 9.93 6.56 3.03
C GLN A 164 8.77 6.00 2.20
N ARG A 165 8.50 6.56 1.02
CA ARG A 165 7.50 6.04 0.09
C ARG A 165 7.83 4.61 -0.33
N GLN A 166 9.08 4.33 -0.70
CA GLN A 166 9.51 2.99 -1.08
C GLN A 166 9.30 2.00 0.07
N LYS A 167 9.65 2.40 1.30
CA LYS A 167 9.45 1.58 2.49
C LYS A 167 7.97 1.24 2.72
N ILE A 168 7.07 2.21 2.54
CA ILE A 168 5.62 2.01 2.66
C ILE A 168 5.11 1.01 1.61
N LEU A 169 5.56 1.14 0.36
CA LEU A 169 5.20 0.21 -0.72
C LEU A 169 5.65 -1.22 -0.41
N THR A 170 6.91 -1.39 0.01
CA THR A 170 7.43 -2.71 0.41
C THR A 170 6.61 -3.32 1.53
N MET A 171 6.21 -2.54 2.54
CA MET A 171 5.37 -3.06 3.62
C MET A 171 3.97 -3.48 3.14
N PHE A 172 3.40 -2.79 2.15
CA PHE A 172 2.12 -3.23 1.57
C PHE A 172 2.28 -4.55 0.81
N ASP A 173 3.37 -4.73 0.07
CA ASP A 173 3.62 -5.98 -0.64
C ASP A 173 3.82 -7.14 0.35
N GLU A 174 4.52 -6.92 1.47
CA GLU A 174 4.63 -7.91 2.55
C GLU A 174 3.28 -8.26 3.17
N ILE A 175 2.44 -7.25 3.45
CA ILE A 175 1.08 -7.46 3.99
C ILE A 175 0.24 -8.31 3.03
N ILE A 176 0.33 -8.06 1.72
CA ILE A 176 -0.37 -8.84 0.69
C ILE A 176 0.15 -10.29 0.68
N GLN A 177 1.46 -10.49 0.75
CA GLN A 177 2.04 -11.83 0.80
C GLN A 177 1.56 -12.62 2.03
N ILE A 178 1.50 -11.99 3.21
CA ILE A 178 1.00 -12.64 4.43
C ILE A 178 -0.49 -12.94 4.30
N HIS A 179 -1.27 -12.02 3.73
CA HIS A 179 -2.68 -12.24 3.43
C HIS A 179 -2.89 -13.48 2.55
N ASP A 180 -2.13 -13.61 1.46
CA ASP A 180 -2.25 -14.73 0.53
C ASP A 180 -1.86 -16.06 1.19
N GLN A 181 -0.88 -16.05 2.09
CA GLN A 181 -0.54 -17.22 2.90
C GLN A 181 -1.69 -17.63 3.84
N MET A 182 -2.27 -16.65 4.54
CA MET A 182 -3.42 -16.90 5.41
C MET A 182 -4.63 -17.40 4.62
N GLU A 183 -4.90 -16.84 3.44
CA GLU A 183 -5.97 -17.32 2.56
C GLU A 183 -5.75 -18.78 2.14
N ARG A 184 -4.52 -19.16 1.74
CA ARG A 184 -4.20 -20.55 1.39
C ARG A 184 -4.45 -21.51 2.55
N VAL A 185 -3.99 -21.17 3.75
CA VAL A 185 -4.22 -21.99 4.96
C VAL A 185 -5.71 -22.17 5.22
N VAL A 186 -6.49 -21.10 5.10
CA VAL A 186 -7.94 -21.16 5.29
C VAL A 186 -8.61 -22.02 4.20
N GLN A 187 -8.22 -21.88 2.93
CA GLN A 187 -8.75 -22.68 1.83
C GLN A 187 -8.42 -24.18 1.98
N GLU A 188 -7.18 -24.50 2.38
CA GLU A 188 -6.76 -25.87 2.65
C GLU A 188 -7.53 -26.48 3.83
N PHE A 189 -7.73 -25.70 4.90
CA PHE A 189 -8.54 -26.10 6.04
C PHE A 189 -9.99 -26.39 5.63
N VAL A 190 -10.63 -25.48 4.89
CA VAL A 190 -12.00 -25.68 4.39
C VAL A 190 -12.10 -26.94 3.55
N ARG A 191 -11.13 -27.17 2.65
CA ARG A 191 -11.08 -28.39 1.82
C ARG A 191 -10.95 -29.65 2.68
N LEU A 192 -10.09 -29.65 3.70
CA LEU A 192 -9.90 -30.77 4.62
C LEU A 192 -11.18 -31.04 5.43
N MET A 193 -11.79 -29.99 5.98
CA MET A 193 -13.02 -30.12 6.74
C MET A 193 -14.18 -30.62 5.89
N ASP A 194 -14.29 -30.18 4.63
CA ASP A 194 -15.31 -30.71 3.72
C ASP A 194 -15.08 -32.19 3.41
N GLN A 195 -13.83 -32.65 3.32
CA GLN A 195 -13.55 -34.09 3.19
C GLN A 195 -13.99 -34.88 4.44
N VAL A 196 -13.75 -34.33 5.63
CA VAL A 196 -14.12 -34.95 6.91
C VAL A 196 -15.64 -34.94 7.13
N LEU A 197 -16.32 -33.86 6.73
CA LEU A 197 -17.74 -33.63 6.99
C LEU A 197 -18.66 -34.11 5.86
N LYS A 198 -18.12 -34.43 4.67
CA LYS A 198 -18.89 -34.95 3.53
C LYS A 198 -19.79 -36.16 3.88
N PRO A 199 -19.34 -37.17 4.67
CA PRO A 199 -20.19 -38.28 5.08
C PRO A 199 -21.42 -37.82 5.91
N TYR A 200 -21.33 -36.66 6.55
CA TYR A 200 -22.33 -36.07 7.44
C TYR A 200 -23.17 -34.99 6.76
N ARG A 201 -23.04 -34.81 5.43
CA ARG A 201 -23.76 -33.82 4.61
C ARG A 201 -23.58 -32.36 5.06
N VAL A 202 -22.45 -32.03 5.68
CA VAL A 202 -22.06 -30.65 5.98
C VAL A 202 -20.94 -30.18 5.07
N THR A 203 -21.06 -28.93 4.63
CA THR A 203 -20.08 -28.26 3.79
C THR A 203 -19.82 -26.84 4.28
N LEU A 204 -18.54 -26.51 4.40
CA LEU A 204 -18.01 -25.19 4.72
C LEU A 204 -17.91 -24.31 3.47
N HIS A 205 -18.01 -24.86 2.24
CA HIS A 205 -17.97 -24.08 1.01
C HIS A 205 -19.06 -23.02 0.90
N THR A 206 -20.20 -23.19 1.59
CA THR A 206 -21.24 -22.16 1.67
C THR A 206 -20.75 -20.86 2.33
N LEU A 207 -19.75 -20.95 3.22
CA LEU A 207 -19.11 -19.81 3.88
C LEU A 207 -17.87 -19.31 3.13
N MET A 208 -17.33 -20.16 2.24
CA MET A 208 -16.22 -19.83 1.37
C MET A 208 -16.51 -20.21 -0.08
N PRO A 209 -17.32 -19.40 -0.80
CA PRO A 209 -17.36 -19.52 -2.24
C PRO A 209 -15.93 -19.35 -2.74
N ALA A 210 -15.52 -20.26 -3.63
CA ALA A 210 -14.30 -20.08 -4.41
C ALA A 210 -14.30 -18.65 -4.97
N PRO A 211 -13.16 -17.96 -5.07
CA PRO A 211 -13.13 -16.61 -5.63
C PRO A 211 -13.70 -16.67 -7.04
N VAL A 212 -14.97 -16.27 -7.19
CA VAL A 212 -15.64 -16.13 -8.48
C VAL A 212 -15.04 -14.88 -9.09
N GLY A 213 -13.98 -15.06 -9.88
CA GLY A 213 -13.41 -14.04 -10.76
C GLY A 213 -13.56 -12.61 -10.26
N GLU A 214 -12.98 -12.29 -9.09
CA GLU A 214 -12.78 -10.89 -8.75
C GLU A 214 -11.75 -10.36 -9.72
N SER A 215 -12.29 -9.74 -10.77
CA SER A 215 -11.61 -8.89 -11.73
C SER A 215 -10.60 -8.05 -10.95
N THR A 216 -9.33 -8.42 -11.06
CA THR A 216 -8.22 -7.55 -10.75
C THR A 216 -8.52 -6.22 -11.44
N PRO A 217 -8.43 -5.06 -10.75
CA PRO A 217 -8.36 -3.80 -11.46
C PRO A 217 -7.13 -3.91 -12.35
N HIS A 218 -7.36 -4.00 -13.66
CA HIS A 218 -6.34 -3.92 -14.70
C HIS A 218 -5.63 -2.56 -14.55
N MET A 219 -4.65 -2.48 -13.65
CA MET A 219 -3.65 -1.41 -13.64
C MET A 219 -2.33 -2.04 -14.06
N LEU A 220 -2.24 -2.33 -15.35
CA LEU A 220 -1.01 -2.48 -16.16
C LEU A 220 -1.39 -3.05 -17.53
N LYS A 221 -1.94 -2.20 -18.39
CA LYS A 221 -1.84 -2.31 -19.85
C LYS A 221 -1.82 -0.89 -20.43
N SER A 222 -0.67 -0.25 -20.31
CA SER A 222 -0.27 0.83 -21.22
C SER A 222 0.80 0.24 -22.14
N GLN A 223 0.37 -0.57 -23.09
CA GLN A 223 1.14 -0.91 -24.28
C GLN A 223 0.11 -1.08 -25.42
N ASP A 224 0.44 -0.46 -26.55
CA ASP A 224 -0.24 -0.50 -27.84
C ASP A 224 -1.32 0.56 -28.12
N ALA A 225 -0.87 1.81 -28.24
CA ALA A 225 -1.53 2.82 -29.07
C ALA A 225 -0.52 3.83 -29.66
N GLU A 226 0.58 3.34 -30.23
CA GLU A 226 1.46 4.12 -31.11
C GLU A 226 1.79 3.28 -32.35
N GLN A 227 0.81 3.10 -33.23
CA GLN A 227 1.03 2.67 -34.61
C GLN A 227 -0.21 3.01 -35.45
N SER A 228 -0.46 4.30 -35.69
CA SER A 228 -1.29 4.76 -36.81
C SER A 228 -1.11 6.26 -37.03
N VAL A 229 0.12 6.69 -37.32
CA VAL A 229 0.38 8.00 -37.95
C VAL A 229 1.52 7.82 -38.94
N TYR A 230 1.25 7.07 -40.02
CA TYR A 230 1.84 7.28 -41.33
C TYR A 230 0.85 6.72 -42.36
N SER A 231 -0.08 7.56 -42.76
CA SER A 231 -0.78 7.52 -44.05
C SER A 231 -1.06 8.96 -44.44
#